data_AF-M6GER4-F1
#
_entry.id   AF-M6GER4-F1
#
_cell.length_a   1.000
_cell.length_b   1.000
_cell.length_c   1.000
_cell.angle_alpha   90.00
_cell.angle_beta   90.00
_cell.angle_gamma   90.00
#
_symmetry.space_group_name_H-M   'P 1'
#
loop_
_entity.id
_entity.type
_entity.pdbx_description
1 polymer ?
#
loop_
_entity_poly.entity_id
_entity_poly.type
_entity_poly.pdbx_seq_one_letter_code
_entity_poly.pdbx_strand_id
1 'polypeptide(L)' 'MASAQTCENGTGNKQSILIIEFLKNEFSICFYFMEMMD' A
#
# COMPACT_ATOMS: atom_id res chain seq x y z
N MET A 1 8.39 15.77 9.56
CA MET A 1 7.13 15.07 9.91
C MET A 1 6.96 14.04 8.82
N ALA A 2 7.18 12.76 9.13
CA ALA A 2 6.98 11.67 8.18
C ALA A 2 5.64 11.01 8.52
N SER A 3 4.79 10.79 7.52
CA SER A 3 3.51 10.11 7.69
C SER A 3 3.30 9.10 6.57
N ALA A 4 2.79 7.93 6.92
CA ALA A 4 2.39 6.91 5.97
C ALA A 4 0.86 6.75 6.03
N GLN A 5 0.20 6.71 4.87
CA GLN A 5 -1.19 6.31 4.75
C GLN A 5 -1.24 4.97 4.01
N THR A 6 -2.00 4.03 4.57
CA THR A 6 -2.15 2.68 4.02
C THR A 6 -3.62 2.43 3.70
N CYS A 7 -3.88 1.94 2.49
CA CYS A 7 -5.19 1.45 2.07
C CYS A 7 -5.06 -0.01 1.65
N GLU A 8 -5.85 -0.87 2.27
CA GLU A 8 -5.86 -2.31 1.99
C GLU A 8 -7.23 -2.67 1.40
N ASN A 9 -7.21 -3.44 0.31
CA ASN A 9 -8.43 -3.99 -0.26
C ASN A 9 -8.22 -5.46 -0.61
N GLY A 10 -9.15 -6.31 -0.20
CA GLY A 10 -9.14 -7.75 -0.46
C GLY A 10 -10.37 -8.18 -1.26
N THR A 11 -10.20 -9.02 -2.27
CA THR A 11 -11.32 -9.62 -3.03
C THR A 11 -10.96 -11.03 -3.44
N GLY A 12 -11.67 -12.03 -2.90
CA GLY A 12 -11.32 -13.45 -3.07
C GLY A 12 -9.93 -13.75 -2.49
N ASN A 13 -9.11 -14.49 -3.24
CA ASN A 13 -7.76 -14.91 -2.85
C ASN A 13 -6.70 -13.82 -3.13
N LYS A 14 -7.12 -12.59 -3.42
CA LYS A 14 -6.25 -11.49 -3.85
C LYS A 14 -6.28 -10.36 -2.83
N GLN A 15 -5.11 -9.85 -2.49
CA GLN A 15 -4.94 -8.68 -1.62
C GLN A 15 -4.11 -7.61 -2.33
N SER A 16 -4.53 -6.37 -2.17
CA SER A 16 -3.80 -5.19 -2.66
C SER A 16 -3.55 -4.23 -1.53
N ILE A 17 -2.33 -3.67 -1.49
CA ILE A 17 -1.90 -2.71 -0.49
C ILE A 17 -1.31 -1.50 -1.21
N LEU A 18 -1.88 -0.33 -0.96
CA LEU A 18 -1.35 0.95 -1.40
C LEU A 18 -0.75 1.67 -0.19
N ILE A 19 0.53 2.03 -0.29
CA ILE A 19 1.24 2.82 0.74
C ILE A 19 1.66 4.14 0.12
N ILE A 20 1.30 5.24 0.79
CA ILE A 20 1.73 6.59 0.43
C ILE A 20 2.56 7.13 1.58
N GLU A 21 3.84 7.36 1.33
CA GLU A 21 4.77 7.94 2.30
C GLU A 21 5.05 9.40 1.95
N PHE A 22 4.79 10.29 2.90
CA PHE A 22 5.09 11.71 2.76
C PHE A 22 6.40 12.03 3.49
N LEU A 23 7.38 12.48 2.72
CA LEU A 23 8.63 13.05 3.18
C LEU A 23 8.55 14.58 3.04
N LYS A 24 9.58 15.29 3.52
CA LYS A 24 9.51 16.74 3.73
C LYS A 24 9.18 17.54 2.47
N ASN A 25 9.70 17.12 1.31
CA ASN A 25 9.51 17.80 0.01
C ASN A 25 9.08 16.84 -1.12
N GLU A 26 8.83 15.58 -0.80
CA GLU A 26 8.56 14.53 -1.78
C GLU A 26 7.60 13.50 -1.19
N PHE A 27 6.94 12.73 -2.06
CA PHE A 27 6.14 11.60 -1.65
C PHE A 27 6.51 10.38 -2.48
N SER A 28 6.41 9.20 -1.87
CA SER A 28 6.58 7.91 -2.52
C SER A 28 5.26 7.17 -2.50
N ILE A 29 4.95 6.47 -3.61
CA ILE A 29 3.78 5.60 -3.71
C ILE A 29 4.27 4.19 -4.02
N CYS A 30 3.94 3.24 -3.15
CA CYS A 30 4.22 1.83 -3.35
C CYS A 30 2.90 1.07 -3.48
N PHE A 31 2.80 0.21 -4.49
CA PHE A 31 1.64 -0.66 -4.72
C PHE A 31 2.08 -2.12 -4.70
N TYR A 32 1.46 -2.90 -3.81
CA TYR A 32 1.72 -4.33 -3.68
C TYR A 32 0.46 -5.11 -4.07
N PHE A 33 0.67 -6.12 -4.91
CA PHE A 33 -0.36 -7.09 -5.27
C PHE A 33 0.09 -8.48 -4.82
N MET A 34 -0.74 -9.14 -4.02
CA MET A 34 -0.46 -10.47 -3.47
C MET A 34 -1.58 -11.43 -3.86
N GLU A 35 -1.21 -12.59 -4.38
CA GLU A 35 -2.09 -13.75 -4.49
C GLU A 35 -1.83 -14.66 -3.29
N MET A 36 -2.86 -14.87 -2.47
CA MET A 36 -2.79 -15.80 -1.35
C MET A 36 -2.94 -17.21 -1.93
N MET A 37 -1.92 -18.05 -1.68
CA MET A 37 -2.04 -19.49 -1.91
C MET A 37 -2.87 -20.08 -0.76
N ASP A 38 -3.92 -20.83 -1.10
CA ASP A 38 -4.77 -21.57 -0.14
C ASP A 38 -3.98 -22.60 0.68
#